data_AF-A0A2H5XXM4-F1
#
_entry.id   AF-A0A2H5XXM4-F1
#
_cell.length_a   1.000
_cell.length_b   1.000
_cell.length_c   1.000
_cell.angle_alpha   90.00
_cell.angle_beta   90.00
_cell.angle_gamma   90.00
#
_symmetry.space_group_name_H-M   'P 1'
#
loop_
_entity.id
_entity.type
_entity.pdbx_description
1 polymer ?
#
loop_
_entity_poly.entity_id
_entity_poly.type
_entity_poly.pdbx_seq_one_letter_code
_entity_poly.pdbx_strand_id
1 'polypeptide(L)'
;MFVLGPPEPNSYSLSAAASYTLFNGFSREASYSQAQHELSAASMSYERTRQQIIVQVRTQYYDVLRAMQTVRIRHENLELGKQELARVRALYDAGRVPITTVYAQEADLGTRELEVLTAENALAQAKAVLLATMGQPPDMNAEFAELSVPTTVSDSDIAAFRKEIGSPPAAVATALERRSDWRALEARIRAADDAVSIAQAAFLPLVSLNSGWSWSNTRVAQFAEFGRYFVSLSVQVPIFDNFGAATQRQQAVLQMEQRQLDQRQLELQIRTEVRQALLELDAAEKQLDITARALRAAEQNFNAARERFQLGAGTQLEYLTASSQLVNARINRITAIYAYHAARARVLFAMGILH
;
A
#
# COMPACT_ATOMS: atom_id res chain seq x y z
N MET A 1 -69.05 -49.10 -28.53
CA MET A 1 -68.95 -47.67 -28.19
C MET A 1 -68.18 -47.58 -26.88
N PHE A 2 -66.86 -47.35 -26.93
CA PHE A 2 -66.06 -47.15 -25.72
C PHE A 2 -66.20 -45.69 -25.30
N VAL A 3 -66.90 -45.45 -24.19
CA VAL A 3 -67.04 -44.12 -23.60
C VAL A 3 -65.84 -43.91 -22.68
N LEU A 4 -64.90 -43.07 -23.10
CA LEU A 4 -63.84 -42.56 -22.23
C LEU A 4 -64.50 -41.59 -21.24
N GLY A 5 -64.56 -41.96 -19.96
CA GLY A 5 -64.98 -41.06 -18.88
C GLY A 5 -64.05 -39.85 -18.77
N PRO A 6 -64.47 -38.75 -18.11
CA PRO A 6 -63.64 -37.56 -17.97
C PRO A 6 -62.32 -37.92 -17.29
N PRO A 7 -61.17 -37.37 -17.74
CA PRO A 7 -59.88 -37.66 -17.13
C PRO A 7 -59.92 -37.31 -15.64
N GLU A 8 -59.40 -38.19 -14.78
CA GLU A 8 -59.27 -37.89 -13.35
C GLU A 8 -58.44 -36.58 -13.20
N PRO A 9 -58.95 -35.56 -12.47
CA PRO A 9 -58.39 -34.20 -12.53
C PRO A 9 -57.06 -34.04 -11.79
N ASN A 10 -56.65 -35.04 -11.02
CA ASN A 10 -55.47 -34.96 -10.15
C ASN A 10 -54.34 -35.81 -10.72
N SER A 11 -53.12 -35.27 -10.68
CA SER A 11 -51.88 -36.02 -10.90
C SER A 11 -50.96 -35.81 -9.71
N TYR A 12 -50.41 -36.91 -9.21
CA TYR A 12 -49.41 -36.95 -8.16
C TYR A 12 -48.14 -37.50 -8.75
N SER A 13 -47.01 -36.89 -8.44
CA SER A 13 -45.70 -37.39 -8.86
C SER A 13 -44.67 -37.23 -7.76
N LEU A 14 -43.74 -38.18 -7.72
CA LEU A 14 -42.55 -38.14 -6.89
C LEU A 14 -41.39 -38.63 -7.75
N SER A 15 -40.29 -37.89 -7.76
CA SER A 15 -39.10 -38.29 -8.50
C SER A 15 -37.83 -38.01 -7.71
N ALA A 16 -36.84 -38.87 -7.90
CA ALA A 16 -35.47 -38.67 -7.50
C ALA A 16 -34.60 -38.84 -8.75
N ALA A 17 -33.70 -37.90 -9.02
CA ALA A 17 -32.84 -37.95 -10.20
C ALA A 17 -31.40 -37.59 -9.82
N ALA A 18 -30.45 -38.23 -10.48
CA ALA A 18 -29.03 -37.95 -10.42
C ALA A 18 -28.50 -37.77 -11.86
N SER A 19 -27.73 -36.71 -12.08
CA SER A 19 -27.07 -36.43 -13.35
C SER A 19 -25.58 -36.28 -13.13
N TYR A 20 -24.79 -37.00 -13.93
CA TYR A 20 -23.34 -36.94 -13.89
C TYR A 20 -22.77 -36.66 -15.27
N THR A 21 -22.07 -35.55 -15.41
CA THR A 21 -21.36 -35.20 -16.65
C THR A 21 -20.12 -36.07 -16.79
N LEU A 22 -20.16 -37.00 -17.73
CA LEU A 22 -19.03 -37.87 -18.06
C LEU A 22 -17.97 -37.11 -18.86
N PHE A 23 -18.40 -36.30 -19.83
CA PHE A 23 -17.53 -35.52 -20.70
C PHE A 23 -18.19 -34.21 -21.12
N ASN A 24 -17.48 -33.09 -21.07
CA ASN A 24 -17.95 -31.78 -21.50
C ASN A 24 -16.88 -31.02 -22.29
N GLY A 25 -16.14 -31.71 -23.16
CA GLY A 25 -15.08 -31.07 -23.94
C GLY A 25 -13.88 -30.61 -23.11
N PHE A 26 -13.64 -31.25 -21.96
CA PHE A 26 -12.67 -30.84 -20.94
C PHE A 26 -12.94 -29.47 -20.30
N SER A 27 -14.15 -28.92 -20.46
CA SER A 27 -14.55 -27.66 -19.82
C SER A 27 -14.43 -27.74 -18.30
N ARG A 28 -14.74 -28.89 -17.68
CA ARG A 28 -14.65 -29.05 -16.22
C ARG A 28 -13.20 -28.90 -15.74
N GLU A 29 -12.27 -29.56 -16.41
CA GLU A 29 -10.85 -29.55 -16.08
C GLU A 29 -10.24 -28.15 -16.31
N ALA A 30 -10.61 -27.47 -17.40
CA ALA A 30 -10.20 -26.09 -17.67
C ALA A 30 -10.81 -25.10 -16.67
N SER A 31 -12.09 -25.23 -16.29
CA SER A 31 -12.71 -24.41 -15.24
C SER A 31 -12.06 -24.61 -13.88
N TYR A 32 -11.61 -25.83 -13.57
CA TYR A 32 -10.86 -26.09 -12.35
C TYR A 32 -9.47 -25.43 -12.39
N SER A 33 -8.73 -25.56 -13.50
CA SER A 33 -7.45 -24.87 -13.74
C SER A 33 -7.59 -23.35 -13.63
N GLN A 34 -8.62 -22.78 -14.26
CA GLN A 34 -8.95 -21.36 -14.19
C GLN A 34 -9.11 -20.91 -12.73
N ALA A 35 -9.94 -21.61 -11.95
CA ALA A 35 -10.19 -21.29 -10.55
C ALA A 35 -8.90 -21.37 -9.70
N GLN A 36 -8.00 -22.31 -10.00
CA GLN A 36 -6.69 -22.40 -9.33
C GLN A 36 -5.80 -21.19 -9.65
N HIS A 37 -5.74 -20.78 -10.93
CA HIS A 37 -4.98 -19.61 -11.35
C HIS A 37 -5.56 -18.31 -10.77
N GLU A 38 -6.89 -18.18 -10.69
CA GLU A 38 -7.57 -17.06 -10.03
C GLU A 38 -7.26 -17.01 -8.52
N LEU A 39 -7.27 -18.16 -7.84
CA LEU A 39 -6.88 -18.25 -6.43
C LEU A 39 -5.42 -17.85 -6.21
N SER A 40 -4.52 -18.29 -7.09
CA SER A 40 -3.11 -17.89 -7.08
C SER A 40 -2.97 -16.37 -7.28
N ALA A 41 -3.71 -15.79 -8.23
CA ALA A 41 -3.71 -14.35 -8.47
C ALA A 41 -4.25 -13.55 -7.27
N ALA A 42 -5.31 -14.04 -6.62
CA ALA A 42 -5.88 -13.43 -5.42
C ALA A 42 -4.88 -13.47 -4.26
N SER A 43 -4.19 -14.60 -4.05
CA SER A 43 -3.16 -14.76 -3.01
C SER A 43 -1.99 -13.81 -3.23
N MET A 44 -1.52 -13.67 -4.48
CA MET A 44 -0.44 -12.74 -4.82
C MET A 44 -0.88 -11.26 -4.70
N SER A 45 -2.14 -10.95 -5.01
CA SER A 45 -2.71 -9.62 -4.81
C SER A 45 -2.79 -9.28 -3.31
N TYR A 46 -3.17 -10.24 -2.47
CA TYR A 46 -3.13 -10.11 -1.01
C TYR A 46 -1.73 -9.78 -0.51
N GLU A 47 -0.70 -10.49 -0.98
CA GLU A 47 0.69 -10.19 -0.60
C GLU A 47 1.12 -8.79 -1.03
N ARG A 48 0.72 -8.32 -2.23
CA ARG A 48 0.99 -6.94 -2.65
C ARG A 48 0.31 -5.92 -1.74
N THR A 49 -0.95 -6.14 -1.38
CA THR A 49 -1.69 -5.27 -0.45
C THR A 49 -1.05 -5.27 0.93
N ARG A 50 -0.60 -6.43 1.43
CA ARG A 50 0.15 -6.52 2.68
C ARG A 50 1.43 -5.69 2.61
N GLN A 51 2.21 -5.80 1.54
CA GLN A 51 3.42 -4.98 1.33
C GLN A 51 3.10 -3.46 1.27
N GLN A 52 1.99 -3.08 0.65
CA GLN A 52 1.52 -1.68 0.57
C GLN A 52 1.24 -1.12 1.98
N ILE A 53 0.55 -1.90 2.81
CA ILE A 53 0.27 -1.51 4.20
C ILE A 53 1.58 -1.42 5.00
N ILE A 54 2.50 -2.38 4.84
CA ILE A 54 3.79 -2.36 5.57
C ILE A 54 4.60 -1.11 5.22
N VAL A 55 4.75 -0.77 3.93
CA VAL A 55 5.51 0.44 3.56
C VAL A 55 4.81 1.70 4.06
N GLN A 56 3.48 1.76 3.99
CA GLN A 56 2.70 2.90 4.48
C GLN A 56 2.91 3.10 5.99
N VAL A 57 2.75 2.05 6.79
CA VAL A 57 2.99 2.07 8.24
C VAL A 57 4.43 2.48 8.56
N ARG A 58 5.44 1.93 7.87
CA ARG A 58 6.85 2.32 8.07
C ARG A 58 7.07 3.80 7.78
N THR A 59 6.54 4.33 6.67
CA THR A 59 6.72 5.74 6.32
C THR A 59 6.01 6.68 7.29
N GLN A 60 4.79 6.36 7.71
CA GLN A 60 4.05 7.15 8.69
C GLN A 60 4.70 7.09 10.07
N TYR A 61 5.29 5.95 10.45
CA TYR A 61 6.07 5.84 11.67
C TYR A 61 7.29 6.76 11.65
N TYR A 62 8.00 6.84 10.52
CA TYR A 62 9.10 7.80 10.37
C TYR A 62 8.62 9.27 10.43
N ASP A 63 7.42 9.57 9.90
CA ASP A 63 6.83 10.90 10.04
C ASP A 63 6.50 11.25 11.50
N VAL A 64 6.00 10.30 12.29
CA VAL A 64 5.78 10.46 13.74
C VAL A 64 7.10 10.75 14.44
N LEU A 65 8.15 9.95 14.18
CA LEU A 65 9.46 10.16 14.79
C LEU A 65 10.08 11.51 14.41
N ARG A 66 9.96 11.93 13.14
CA ARG A 66 10.37 13.27 12.70
C ARG A 66 9.62 14.36 13.47
N ALA A 67 8.31 14.23 13.61
CA ALA A 67 7.48 15.20 14.32
C ALA A 67 7.84 15.27 15.81
N MET A 68 8.12 14.13 16.46
CA MET A 68 8.60 14.09 17.86
C MET A 68 9.91 14.84 18.04
N GLN A 69 10.91 14.58 17.17
CA GLN A 69 12.17 15.32 17.20
C GLN A 69 11.99 16.81 16.91
N THR A 70 11.05 17.17 16.03
CA THR A 70 10.73 18.58 15.75
C THR A 70 10.15 19.27 16.97
N VAL A 71 9.19 18.64 17.67
CA VAL A 71 8.63 19.15 18.93
C VAL A 71 9.73 19.35 19.97
N ARG A 72 10.64 18.38 20.13
CA ARG A 72 11.78 18.49 21.04
C ARG A 72 12.67 19.70 20.71
N ILE A 73 13.08 19.86 19.45
CA ILE A 73 13.91 21.00 19.02
C ILE A 73 13.20 22.34 19.27
N ARG A 74 11.88 22.41 19.02
CA ARG A 74 11.09 23.63 19.25
C ARG A 74 10.98 23.96 20.74
N HIS A 75 10.77 22.97 21.61
CA HIS A 75 10.80 23.15 23.07
C HIS A 75 12.18 23.63 23.56
N GLU A 76 13.26 22.99 23.11
CA GLU A 76 14.63 23.43 23.44
C GLU A 76 14.88 24.89 22.99
N ASN A 77 14.38 25.27 21.81
CA ASN A 77 14.48 26.64 21.29
C ASN A 77 13.64 27.64 22.11
N LEU A 78 12.44 27.25 22.56
CA LEU A 78 11.59 28.08 23.40
C LEU A 78 12.26 28.36 24.75
N GLU A 79 12.81 27.33 25.40
CA GLU A 79 13.51 27.47 26.68
C GLU A 79 14.75 28.37 26.56
N LEU A 80 15.52 28.23 25.47
CA LEU A 80 16.63 29.15 25.18
C LEU A 80 16.14 30.60 24.98
N GLY A 81 14.99 30.80 24.32
CA GLY A 81 14.38 32.12 24.13
C GLY A 81 13.92 32.76 25.45
N LYS A 82 13.38 31.97 26.39
CA LYS A 82 13.00 32.44 27.74
C LYS A 82 14.21 32.88 28.55
N GLN A 83 15.28 32.09 28.51
CA GLN A 83 16.54 32.43 29.19
C GLN A 83 17.14 33.74 28.63
N GLU A 84 17.09 33.91 27.31
CA GLU A 84 17.60 35.13 26.68
C GLU A 84 16.75 36.35 27.03
N LEU A 85 15.42 36.23 27.07
CA LEU A 85 14.53 37.31 27.52
C LEU A 85 14.85 37.75 28.95
N ALA A 86 15.05 36.80 29.86
CA ALA A 86 15.42 37.11 31.25
C ALA A 86 16.76 37.88 31.31
N ARG A 87 17.74 37.50 30.48
CA ARG A 87 19.03 38.19 30.37
C ARG A 87 18.90 39.60 29.82
N VAL A 88 18.16 39.77 28.73
CA VAL A 88 17.93 41.07 28.08
C VAL A 88 17.20 42.03 29.01
N ARG A 89 16.21 41.55 29.79
CA ARG A 89 15.53 42.35 30.83
C ARG A 89 16.50 42.83 31.91
N ALA A 90 17.34 41.94 32.44
CA ALA A 90 18.35 42.33 33.43
C ALA A 90 19.35 43.37 32.89
N LEU A 91 19.75 43.25 31.61
CA LEU A 91 20.60 44.24 30.95
C LEU A 91 19.89 45.59 30.76
N TYR A 92 18.58 45.58 30.49
CA TYR A 92 17.79 46.80 30.38
C TYR A 92 17.66 47.51 31.74
N ASP A 93 17.37 46.76 32.80
CA ASP A 93 17.27 47.29 34.17
C ASP A 93 18.60 47.91 34.65
N ALA A 94 19.73 47.36 34.18
CA ALA A 94 21.07 47.90 34.39
C ALA A 94 21.44 49.06 33.43
N GLY A 95 20.53 49.50 32.56
CA GLY A 95 20.76 50.58 31.58
C GLY A 95 21.80 50.23 30.52
N ARG A 96 21.99 48.96 30.19
CA ARG A 96 22.99 48.46 29.22
C ARG A 96 22.43 48.24 27.82
N VAL A 97 21.12 48.02 27.69
CA VAL A 97 20.44 47.87 26.39
C VAL A 97 19.16 48.72 26.33
N PRO A 98 18.69 49.14 25.15
CA PRO A 98 17.42 49.86 25.00
C PRO A 98 16.19 48.96 25.25
N ILE A 99 15.06 49.57 25.64
CA ILE A 99 13.77 48.86 25.81
C ILE A 99 13.30 48.17 24.51
N THR A 100 13.67 48.69 23.35
CA THR A 100 13.34 48.08 22.05
C THR A 100 13.94 46.69 21.89
N THR A 101 15.06 46.39 22.54
CA THR A 101 15.65 45.05 22.56
C THR A 101 14.81 44.07 23.38
N VAL A 102 14.21 44.52 24.49
CA VAL A 102 13.28 43.71 25.29
C VAL A 102 12.05 43.36 24.45
N TYR A 103 11.42 44.35 23.82
CA TYR A 103 10.23 44.11 22.99
C TYR A 103 10.51 43.21 21.78
N ALA A 104 11.68 43.34 21.15
CA ALA A 104 12.08 42.43 20.08
C ALA A 104 12.21 40.98 20.58
N GLN A 105 12.76 40.78 21.78
CA GLN A 105 12.89 39.45 22.38
C GLN A 105 11.55 38.87 22.85
N GLU A 106 10.62 39.70 23.30
CA GLU A 106 9.24 39.28 23.62
C GLU A 106 8.48 38.83 22.36
N ALA A 107 8.62 39.57 21.25
CA ALA A 107 8.03 39.18 19.96
C ALA A 107 8.62 37.87 19.42
N ASP A 108 9.93 37.67 19.56
CA ASP A 108 10.59 36.40 19.22
C ASP A 108 10.08 35.25 20.09
N LEU A 109 9.91 35.47 21.39
CA LEU A 109 9.35 34.46 22.30
C LEU A 109 7.94 34.03 21.89
N GLY A 110 7.06 34.98 21.59
CA GLY A 110 5.70 34.68 21.10
C GLY A 110 5.70 33.90 19.78
N THR A 111 6.68 34.16 18.90
CA THR A 111 6.87 33.37 17.67
C THR A 111 7.27 31.93 18.00
N ARG A 112 8.22 31.73 18.92
CA ARG A 112 8.66 30.39 19.35
C ARG A 112 7.55 29.60 20.03
N GLU A 113 6.71 30.24 20.82
CA GLU A 113 5.52 29.60 21.44
C GLU A 113 4.54 29.09 20.38
N LEU A 114 4.28 29.90 19.34
CA LEU A 114 3.45 29.48 18.21
C LEU A 114 4.08 28.31 17.44
N GLU A 115 5.40 28.32 17.25
CA GLU A 115 6.13 27.21 16.60
C GLU A 115 6.07 25.91 17.40
N VAL A 116 6.08 25.96 18.74
CA VAL A 116 5.87 24.78 19.59
C VAL A 116 4.45 24.25 19.41
N LEU A 117 3.44 25.11 19.53
CA LEU A 117 2.02 24.73 19.38
C LEU A 117 1.75 24.07 18.01
N THR A 118 2.32 24.64 16.93
CA THR A 118 2.16 24.09 15.59
C THR A 118 2.89 22.75 15.41
N ALA A 119 4.08 22.58 16.00
CA ALA A 119 4.79 21.31 15.99
C ALA A 119 4.06 20.21 16.79
N GLU A 120 3.49 20.55 17.94
CA GLU A 120 2.71 19.62 18.77
C GLU A 120 1.44 19.14 18.04
N ASN A 121 0.73 20.07 17.38
CA ASN A 121 -0.42 19.71 16.55
C ASN A 121 -0.01 18.80 15.37
N ALA A 122 1.12 19.11 14.70
CA ALA A 122 1.64 18.25 13.62
C ALA A 122 2.00 16.84 14.12
N LEU A 123 2.55 16.71 15.32
CA LEU A 123 2.80 15.42 15.97
C LEU A 123 1.50 14.68 16.25
N ALA A 124 0.49 15.35 16.83
CA ALA A 124 -0.81 14.74 17.10
C ALA A 124 -1.47 14.21 15.81
N GLN A 125 -1.40 14.97 14.72
CA GLN A 125 -1.91 14.54 13.41
C GLN A 125 -1.15 13.34 12.86
N ALA A 126 0.19 13.35 12.91
CA ALA A 126 1.00 12.22 12.45
C ALA A 126 0.66 10.93 13.22
N LYS A 127 0.47 11.03 14.55
CA LYS A 127 0.06 9.90 15.39
C LYS A 127 -1.33 9.39 14.99
N ALA A 128 -2.31 10.28 14.83
CA ALA A 128 -3.67 9.91 14.46
C ALA A 128 -3.73 9.19 13.10
N VAL A 129 -2.97 9.66 12.10
CA VAL A 129 -2.88 9.03 10.77
C VAL A 129 -2.26 7.62 10.85
N LEU A 130 -1.22 7.45 11.65
CA LEU A 130 -0.59 6.15 11.87
C LEU A 130 -1.54 5.17 12.58
N LEU A 131 -2.18 5.61 13.67
CA LEU A 131 -3.14 4.80 14.43
C LEU A 131 -4.30 4.34 13.53
N ALA A 132 -4.88 5.26 12.75
CA ALA A 132 -5.94 4.93 11.80
C ALA A 132 -5.48 3.88 10.77
N THR A 133 -4.25 4.01 10.25
CA THR A 133 -3.68 3.05 9.29
C THR A 133 -3.43 1.69 9.93
N MET A 134 -3.11 1.65 11.22
CA MET A 134 -2.97 0.43 12.03
C MET A 134 -4.32 -0.14 12.51
N GLY A 135 -5.45 0.47 12.12
CA GLY A 135 -6.79 0.05 12.56
C GLY A 135 -7.10 0.35 14.03
N GLN A 136 -6.38 1.29 14.64
CA GLN A 136 -6.58 1.72 16.03
C GLN A 136 -7.37 3.04 16.09
N PRO A 137 -8.06 3.33 17.22
CA PRO A 137 -8.72 4.62 17.42
C PRO A 137 -7.72 5.79 17.29
N PRO A 138 -8.03 6.86 16.52
CA PRO A 138 -7.09 7.97 16.31
C PRO A 138 -6.77 8.79 17.57
N ASP A 139 -7.63 8.74 18.57
CA ASP A 139 -7.53 9.40 19.88
C ASP A 139 -6.91 8.50 20.96
N MET A 140 -6.49 7.28 20.61
CA MET A 140 -5.80 6.37 21.51
C MET A 140 -4.51 7.02 22.03
N ASN A 141 -4.34 7.05 23.36
CA ASN A 141 -3.12 7.52 23.98
C ASN A 141 -2.00 6.48 23.83
N ALA A 142 -1.29 6.55 22.70
CA ALA A 142 -0.17 5.66 22.38
C ALA A 142 1.18 6.40 22.54
N GLU A 143 2.11 5.73 23.22
CA GLU A 143 3.51 6.14 23.29
C GLU A 143 4.31 5.46 22.17
N PHE A 144 5.16 6.24 21.50
CA PHE A 144 6.01 5.76 20.42
C PHE A 144 7.46 5.86 20.88
N ALA A 145 8.19 4.74 20.85
CA ALA A 145 9.58 4.72 21.31
C ALA A 145 10.52 5.32 20.26
N GLU A 146 11.20 6.42 20.59
CA GLU A 146 12.20 7.04 19.71
C GLU A 146 13.40 6.12 19.40
N LEU A 147 13.68 5.15 20.29
CA LEU A 147 14.87 4.31 20.27
C LEU A 147 14.93 3.26 19.14
N SER A 148 13.86 3.07 18.35
CA SER A 148 13.84 2.00 17.34
C SER A 148 14.47 2.38 16.00
N VAL A 149 14.73 3.66 15.73
CA VAL A 149 15.31 4.12 14.45
C VAL A 149 16.52 5.02 14.71
N PRO A 150 17.72 4.66 14.22
CA PRO A 150 18.91 5.49 14.39
C PRO A 150 18.71 6.91 13.83
N THR A 151 19.04 7.90 14.66
CA THR A 151 19.11 9.33 14.27
C THR A 151 20.39 9.66 13.51
N THR A 152 21.29 8.69 13.35
CA THR A 152 22.50 8.80 12.57
C THR A 152 22.51 7.72 11.49
N VAL A 153 22.91 8.12 10.29
CA VAL A 153 23.11 7.22 9.14
C VAL A 153 24.59 7.30 8.78
N SER A 154 25.28 6.16 8.75
CA SER A 154 26.70 6.11 8.37
C SER A 154 26.87 5.90 6.86
N ASP A 155 28.00 6.37 6.32
CA ASP A 155 28.35 6.13 4.90
C ASP A 155 28.47 4.63 4.61
N SER A 156 28.88 3.82 5.60
CA SER A 156 28.90 2.36 5.46
C SER A 156 27.51 1.74 5.33
N ASP A 157 26.49 2.28 6.03
CA ASP A 157 25.10 1.81 5.90
C ASP A 157 24.55 2.13 4.50
N ILE A 158 24.86 3.32 3.99
CA ILE A 158 24.50 3.76 2.64
C ILE A 158 25.15 2.83 1.61
N ALA A 159 26.46 2.59 1.71
CA ALA A 159 27.18 1.72 0.79
C ALA A 159 26.68 0.27 0.83
N ALA A 160 26.38 -0.26 2.02
CA ALA A 160 25.81 -1.60 2.19
C ALA A 160 24.45 -1.71 1.51
N PHE A 161 23.56 -0.74 1.70
CA PHE A 161 22.24 -0.73 1.08
C PHE A 161 22.32 -0.56 -0.46
N ARG A 162 23.23 0.28 -0.96
CA ARG A 162 23.48 0.41 -2.41
C ARG A 162 23.95 -0.89 -3.04
N LYS A 163 24.77 -1.66 -2.33
CA LYS A 163 25.20 -2.99 -2.78
C LYS A 163 24.05 -3.98 -2.80
N GLU A 164 23.14 -3.91 -1.83
CA GLU A 164 21.96 -4.78 -1.74
C GLU A 164 21.00 -4.56 -2.92
N ILE A 165 20.70 -3.31 -3.28
CA ILE A 165 19.73 -2.99 -4.33
C ILE A 165 20.30 -3.11 -5.75
N GLY A 166 21.63 -3.04 -5.90
CA GLY A 166 22.31 -3.15 -7.19
C GLY A 166 22.13 -1.94 -8.11
N SER A 167 22.39 -2.14 -9.41
CA SER A 167 22.21 -1.10 -10.43
C SER A 167 20.72 -0.88 -10.77
N PRO A 168 20.32 0.28 -11.31
CA PRO A 168 18.92 0.52 -11.67
C PRO A 168 18.31 -0.55 -12.60
N PRO A 169 19.01 -1.07 -13.63
CA PRO A 169 18.52 -2.19 -14.42
C PRO A 169 18.37 -3.49 -13.61
N ALA A 170 19.29 -3.78 -12.68
CA ALA A 170 19.21 -4.96 -11.82
C ALA A 170 18.04 -4.86 -10.82
N ALA A 171 17.77 -3.65 -10.30
CA ALA A 171 16.63 -3.39 -9.43
C ALA A 171 15.29 -3.61 -10.16
N VAL A 172 15.18 -3.18 -11.41
CA VAL A 172 14.01 -3.45 -12.26
C VAL A 172 13.86 -4.95 -12.54
N ALA A 173 14.94 -5.65 -12.86
CA ALA A 173 14.91 -7.09 -13.09
C ALA A 173 14.42 -7.84 -11.84
N THR A 174 14.93 -7.46 -10.66
CA THR A 174 14.49 -7.99 -9.37
C THR A 174 13.00 -7.70 -9.13
N ALA A 175 12.52 -6.50 -9.48
CA ALA A 175 11.13 -6.11 -9.33
C ALA A 175 10.19 -6.97 -10.21
N LEU A 176 10.55 -7.21 -11.47
CA LEU A 176 9.77 -8.06 -12.37
C LEU A 176 9.77 -9.54 -11.95
N GLU A 177 10.82 -9.99 -11.27
CA GLU A 177 10.87 -11.36 -10.73
C GLU A 177 10.07 -11.52 -9.43
N ARG A 178 10.17 -10.54 -8.51
CA ARG A 178 9.73 -10.71 -7.12
C ARG A 178 8.41 -10.07 -6.78
N ARG A 179 7.97 -9.04 -7.52
CA ARG A 179 6.73 -8.34 -7.16
C ARG A 179 5.51 -9.23 -7.30
N SER A 180 4.68 -9.25 -6.26
CA SER A 180 3.48 -10.08 -6.23
C SER A 180 2.40 -9.60 -7.20
N ASP A 181 2.31 -8.30 -7.53
CA ASP A 181 1.35 -7.82 -8.54
C ASP A 181 1.69 -8.29 -9.95
N TRP A 182 2.98 -8.36 -10.32
CA TRP A 182 3.41 -8.97 -11.58
C TRP A 182 3.00 -10.44 -11.67
N ARG A 183 3.33 -11.22 -10.64
CA ARG A 183 2.96 -12.66 -10.56
C ARG A 183 1.45 -12.88 -10.53
N ALA A 184 0.70 -11.97 -9.90
CA ALA A 184 -0.75 -12.00 -9.92
C ALA A 184 -1.30 -11.82 -11.34
N LEU A 185 -0.71 -10.92 -12.12
CA LEU A 185 -1.13 -10.68 -13.49
C LEU A 185 -0.76 -11.83 -14.43
N GLU A 186 0.41 -12.45 -14.26
CA GLU A 186 0.77 -13.68 -14.98
C GLU A 186 -0.24 -14.81 -14.71
N ALA A 187 -0.66 -14.99 -13.46
CA ALA A 187 -1.68 -15.96 -13.11
C ALA A 187 -3.05 -15.61 -13.73
N ARG A 188 -3.42 -14.33 -13.80
CA ARG A 188 -4.65 -13.87 -14.49
C ARG A 188 -4.60 -14.11 -16.01
N ILE A 189 -3.44 -14.00 -16.64
CA ILE A 189 -3.28 -14.35 -18.06
C ILE A 189 -3.52 -15.85 -18.27
N ARG A 190 -2.98 -16.71 -17.40
CA ARG A 190 -3.24 -18.16 -17.48
C ARG A 190 -4.71 -18.50 -17.25
N ALA A 191 -5.36 -17.86 -16.28
CA ALA A 191 -6.80 -18.00 -16.09
C ALA A 191 -7.62 -17.56 -17.31
N ALA A 192 -7.17 -16.51 -18.03
CA ALA A 192 -7.82 -16.08 -19.27
C ALA A 192 -7.58 -17.08 -20.43
N ASP A 193 -6.43 -17.74 -20.48
CA ASP A 193 -6.16 -18.83 -21.43
C ASP A 193 -7.02 -20.08 -21.14
N ASP A 194 -7.19 -20.43 -19.87
CA ASP A 194 -8.15 -21.48 -19.45
C ASP A 194 -9.59 -21.09 -19.86
N ALA A 195 -9.97 -19.82 -19.77
CA ALA A 195 -11.26 -19.32 -20.25
C ALA A 195 -11.45 -19.50 -21.76
N VAL A 196 -10.40 -19.34 -22.56
CA VAL A 196 -10.42 -19.66 -23.99
C VAL A 196 -10.66 -21.15 -24.19
N SER A 197 -10.01 -22.01 -23.41
CA SER A 197 -10.20 -23.47 -23.46
C SER A 197 -11.64 -23.88 -23.10
N ILE A 198 -12.23 -23.25 -22.08
CA ILE A 198 -13.64 -23.43 -21.70
C ILE A 198 -14.56 -23.04 -22.86
N ALA A 199 -14.32 -21.90 -23.50
CA ALA A 199 -15.12 -21.46 -24.65
C ALA A 199 -14.95 -22.39 -25.87
N GLN A 200 -13.78 -23.00 -26.05
CA GLN A 200 -13.55 -24.01 -27.09
C GLN A 200 -14.31 -25.32 -26.82
N ALA A 201 -14.51 -25.68 -25.55
CA ALA A 201 -15.25 -26.88 -25.18
C ALA A 201 -16.72 -26.83 -25.63
N ALA A 202 -17.28 -25.63 -25.86
CA ALA A 202 -18.64 -25.46 -26.37
C ALA A 202 -18.85 -26.01 -27.80
N PHE A 203 -17.77 -26.30 -28.54
CA PHE A 203 -17.83 -26.97 -29.84
C PHE A 203 -17.80 -28.50 -29.75
N LEU A 204 -17.58 -29.06 -28.56
CA LEU A 204 -17.43 -30.49 -28.35
C LEU A 204 -18.71 -31.11 -27.79
N PRO A 205 -18.92 -32.43 -27.97
CA PRO A 205 -20.07 -33.10 -27.39
C PRO A 205 -20.10 -33.04 -25.86
N LEU A 206 -21.30 -32.89 -25.30
CA LEU A 206 -21.58 -33.11 -23.88
C LEU A 206 -22.16 -34.51 -23.70
N VAL A 207 -21.51 -35.33 -22.87
CA VAL A 207 -21.95 -36.68 -22.53
C VAL A 207 -22.31 -36.71 -21.04
N SER A 208 -23.56 -37.06 -20.74
CA SER A 208 -24.06 -37.14 -19.37
C SER A 208 -24.73 -38.49 -19.11
N LEU A 209 -24.45 -39.06 -17.94
CA LEU A 209 -25.17 -40.20 -17.39
C LEU A 209 -26.31 -39.66 -16.52
N ASN A 210 -27.53 -39.96 -16.90
CA ASN A 210 -28.72 -39.61 -16.14
C ASN A 210 -29.31 -40.88 -15.56
N SER A 211 -29.63 -40.85 -14.27
CA SER A 211 -30.34 -41.94 -13.62
C SER A 211 -31.41 -41.37 -12.72
N GLY A 212 -32.46 -42.14 -12.48
CA GLY A 212 -33.48 -41.69 -11.56
C GLY A 212 -34.54 -42.74 -11.32
N TRP A 213 -35.42 -42.35 -10.44
CA TRP A 213 -36.64 -43.05 -10.10
C TRP A 213 -37.78 -42.04 -10.19
N SER A 214 -38.86 -42.42 -10.85
CA SER A 214 -40.05 -41.59 -10.95
C SER A 214 -41.30 -42.43 -10.72
N TRP A 215 -42.23 -41.84 -9.98
CA TRP A 215 -43.58 -42.34 -9.77
C TRP A 215 -44.53 -41.22 -10.18
N SER A 216 -45.53 -41.54 -11.00
CA SER A 216 -46.62 -40.63 -11.30
C SER A 216 -47.93 -41.38 -11.46
N ASN A 217 -48.99 -40.91 -10.80
CA ASN A 217 -50.30 -41.56 -10.79
C ASN A 217 -51.42 -40.56 -10.51
N THR A 218 -52.66 -40.87 -10.91
CA THR A 218 -53.84 -40.07 -10.60
C THR A 218 -54.35 -40.29 -9.16
N ARG A 219 -53.86 -41.34 -8.48
CA ARG A 219 -54.23 -41.69 -7.10
C ARG A 219 -53.02 -42.02 -6.23
N VAL A 220 -52.93 -41.38 -5.05
CA VAL A 220 -51.84 -41.56 -4.06
C VAL A 220 -51.78 -42.98 -3.49
N ALA A 221 -52.91 -43.67 -3.37
CA ALA A 221 -52.99 -45.03 -2.83
C ALA A 221 -52.20 -46.07 -3.64
N GLN A 222 -51.77 -45.75 -4.86
CA GLN A 222 -51.01 -46.63 -5.76
C GLN A 222 -49.49 -46.32 -5.75
N PHE A 223 -48.97 -45.84 -4.61
CA PHE A 223 -47.59 -45.39 -4.46
C PHE A 223 -46.54 -46.50 -4.72
N ALA A 224 -46.78 -47.72 -4.21
CA ALA A 224 -45.80 -48.81 -4.26
C ALA A 224 -45.78 -49.60 -5.59
N GLU A 225 -46.83 -49.51 -6.41
CA GLU A 225 -47.03 -50.41 -7.56
C GLU A 225 -46.44 -49.90 -8.88
N PHE A 226 -46.11 -48.59 -8.98
CA PHE A 226 -45.81 -47.96 -10.27
C PHE A 226 -44.53 -47.11 -10.31
N GLY A 227 -43.61 -47.29 -9.36
CA GLY A 227 -42.31 -46.63 -9.40
C GLY A 227 -41.44 -47.17 -10.56
N ARG A 228 -40.92 -46.28 -11.40
CA ARG A 228 -40.07 -46.63 -12.55
C ARG A 228 -38.66 -46.12 -12.34
N TYR A 229 -37.67 -47.00 -12.48
CA TYR A 229 -36.27 -46.62 -12.56
C TYR A 229 -35.89 -46.37 -14.02
N PHE A 230 -35.01 -45.39 -14.25
CA PHE A 230 -34.42 -45.16 -15.56
C PHE A 230 -32.92 -44.89 -15.42
N VAL A 231 -32.17 -45.34 -16.41
CA VAL A 231 -30.78 -44.97 -16.63
C VAL A 231 -30.66 -44.64 -18.11
N SER A 232 -30.15 -43.46 -18.44
CA SER A 232 -29.97 -43.00 -19.81
C SER A 232 -28.60 -42.35 -19.97
N LEU A 233 -27.96 -42.65 -21.09
CA LEU A 233 -26.78 -41.92 -21.56
C LEU A 233 -27.27 -40.87 -22.56
N SER A 234 -26.95 -39.61 -22.31
CA SER A 234 -27.33 -38.49 -23.17
C SER A 234 -26.08 -37.90 -23.81
N VAL A 235 -26.07 -37.82 -25.14
CA VAL A 235 -25.02 -37.17 -25.92
C VAL A 235 -25.63 -35.98 -26.64
N GLN A 236 -25.19 -34.76 -26.29
CA GLN A 236 -25.58 -33.53 -26.95
C GLN A 236 -24.43 -33.05 -27.82
N VAL A 237 -24.65 -33.02 -29.14
CA VAL A 237 -23.67 -32.51 -30.11
C VAL A 237 -24.20 -31.19 -30.66
N PRO A 238 -23.53 -30.05 -30.40
CA PRO A 238 -23.92 -28.77 -30.99
C PRO A 238 -23.59 -28.81 -32.50
N ILE A 239 -24.63 -28.69 -33.34
CA ILE A 239 -24.48 -28.64 -34.80
C ILE A 239 -24.47 -27.18 -35.26
N PHE A 240 -25.44 -26.40 -34.78
CA PHE A 240 -25.55 -24.97 -35.05
C PHE A 240 -26.26 -24.28 -33.88
N ASP A 241 -25.63 -23.26 -33.32
CA ASP A 241 -26.08 -22.51 -32.14
C ASP A 241 -26.19 -21.01 -32.44
N ASN A 242 -26.41 -20.64 -33.70
CA ASN A 242 -26.42 -19.25 -34.17
C ASN A 242 -25.10 -18.51 -33.90
N PHE A 243 -23.96 -19.19 -34.09
CA PHE A 243 -22.60 -18.68 -33.88
C PHE A 243 -22.26 -18.34 -32.42
N GLY A 244 -23.05 -18.80 -31.45
CA GLY A 244 -22.85 -18.52 -30.03
C GLY A 244 -21.47 -18.92 -29.51
N ALA A 245 -21.05 -20.16 -29.75
CA ALA A 245 -19.75 -20.69 -29.34
C ALA A 245 -18.58 -19.95 -30.01
N ALA A 246 -18.74 -19.55 -31.28
CA ALA A 246 -17.74 -18.77 -32.00
C ALA A 246 -17.56 -17.37 -31.41
N THR A 247 -18.66 -16.68 -31.09
CA THR A 247 -18.63 -15.38 -30.43
C THR A 247 -18.05 -15.47 -29.03
N GLN A 248 -18.41 -16.48 -28.23
CA GLN A 248 -17.88 -16.68 -26.88
C GLN A 248 -16.37 -16.94 -26.91
N ARG A 249 -15.89 -17.80 -27.82
CA ARG A 249 -14.45 -18.02 -28.00
C ARG A 249 -13.74 -16.72 -28.38
N GLN A 250 -14.28 -15.96 -29.33
CA GLN A 250 -13.67 -14.70 -29.75
C GLN A 250 -13.60 -13.70 -28.59
N GLN A 251 -14.65 -13.60 -27.78
CA GLN A 251 -14.65 -12.75 -26.57
C GLN A 251 -13.59 -13.19 -25.57
N ALA A 252 -13.45 -14.50 -25.30
CA ALA A 252 -12.42 -15.03 -24.41
C ALA A 252 -11.00 -14.73 -24.91
N VAL A 253 -10.76 -14.87 -26.22
CA VAL A 253 -9.46 -14.53 -26.83
C VAL A 253 -9.15 -13.04 -26.66
N LEU A 254 -10.11 -12.16 -26.94
CA LEU A 254 -9.94 -10.72 -26.76
C LEU A 254 -9.69 -10.35 -25.28
N GLN A 255 -10.33 -11.03 -24.34
CA GLN A 255 -10.07 -10.84 -22.91
C GLN A 255 -8.65 -11.26 -22.52
N MET A 256 -8.15 -12.39 -23.06
CA MET A 256 -6.77 -12.83 -22.85
C MET A 256 -5.77 -11.82 -23.44
N GLU A 257 -5.99 -11.33 -24.66
CA GLU A 257 -5.17 -10.29 -25.29
C GLU A 257 -5.17 -9.00 -24.47
N GLN A 258 -6.33 -8.59 -23.93
CA GLN A 258 -6.42 -7.47 -23.01
C GLN A 258 -5.52 -7.68 -21.78
N ARG A 259 -5.49 -8.89 -21.20
CA ARG A 259 -4.58 -9.19 -20.06
C ARG A 259 -3.09 -9.10 -20.43
N GLN A 260 -2.73 -9.43 -21.66
CA GLN A 260 -1.36 -9.26 -22.15
C GLN A 260 -1.00 -7.78 -22.33
N LEU A 261 -1.97 -6.94 -22.75
CA LEU A 261 -1.78 -5.48 -22.79
C LEU A 261 -1.66 -4.91 -21.37
N ASP A 262 -2.50 -5.36 -20.44
CA ASP A 262 -2.42 -5.00 -19.02
C ASP A 262 -1.01 -5.34 -18.47
N GLN A 263 -0.39 -6.44 -18.92
CA GLN A 263 0.98 -6.83 -18.51
C GLN A 263 2.03 -5.84 -18.98
N ARG A 264 1.97 -5.39 -20.24
CA ARG A 264 2.89 -4.36 -20.73
C ARG A 264 2.71 -3.04 -19.98
N GLN A 265 1.47 -2.67 -19.68
CA GLN A 265 1.18 -1.48 -18.88
C GLN A 265 1.76 -1.59 -17.46
N LEU A 266 1.57 -2.75 -16.81
CA LEU A 266 2.14 -3.00 -15.49
C LEU A 266 3.67 -3.01 -15.51
N GLU A 267 4.30 -3.55 -16.56
CA GLU A 267 5.76 -3.53 -16.70
C GLU A 267 6.30 -2.09 -16.71
N LEU A 268 5.67 -1.21 -17.50
CA LEU A 268 6.03 0.21 -17.57
C LEU A 268 5.78 0.92 -16.23
N GLN A 269 4.70 0.58 -15.53
CA GLN A 269 4.42 1.08 -14.20
C GLN A 269 5.48 0.66 -13.19
N ILE A 270 5.86 -0.63 -13.16
CA ILE A 270 6.92 -1.15 -12.27
C ILE A 270 8.24 -0.43 -12.54
N ARG A 271 8.63 -0.29 -13.81
CA ARG A 271 9.84 0.44 -14.22
C ARG A 271 9.81 1.89 -13.72
N THR A 272 8.65 2.54 -13.80
CA THR A 272 8.45 3.92 -13.34
C THR A 272 8.55 4.02 -11.82
N GLU A 273 7.88 3.14 -11.08
CA GLU A 273 7.91 3.11 -9.62
C GLU A 273 9.33 2.85 -9.07
N VAL A 274 10.04 1.88 -9.65
CA VAL A 274 11.45 1.60 -9.27
C VAL A 274 12.33 2.80 -9.56
N ARG A 275 12.18 3.43 -10.74
CA ARG A 275 12.96 4.63 -11.09
C ARG A 275 12.69 5.79 -10.13
N GLN A 276 11.42 6.05 -9.79
CA GLN A 276 11.05 7.10 -8.83
C GLN A 276 11.65 6.82 -7.45
N ALA A 277 11.52 5.59 -6.95
CA ALA A 277 12.07 5.22 -5.65
C ALA A 277 13.60 5.37 -5.58
N LEU A 278 14.32 5.00 -6.65
CA LEU A 278 15.77 5.18 -6.74
C LEU A 278 16.16 6.66 -6.79
N LEU A 279 15.43 7.49 -7.54
CA LEU A 279 15.69 8.93 -7.59
C LEU A 279 15.40 9.62 -6.24
N GLU A 280 14.35 9.18 -5.53
CA GLU A 280 14.06 9.64 -4.17
C GLU A 280 15.17 9.25 -3.20
N LEU A 281 15.70 8.03 -3.30
CA LEU A 281 16.84 7.58 -2.50
C LEU A 281 18.10 8.42 -2.80
N ASP A 282 18.42 8.63 -4.09
CA ASP A 282 19.56 9.46 -4.52
C ASP A 282 19.45 10.88 -3.95
N ALA A 283 18.25 11.46 -3.98
CA ALA A 283 17.99 12.79 -3.43
C ALA A 283 18.15 12.81 -1.90
N ALA A 284 17.58 11.82 -1.21
CA ALA A 284 17.66 11.72 0.25
C ALA A 284 19.11 11.54 0.73
N GLU A 285 19.91 10.71 0.06
CA GLU A 285 21.33 10.54 0.38
C GLU A 285 22.12 11.85 0.25
N LYS A 286 21.92 12.59 -0.84
CA LYS A 286 22.56 13.91 -1.02
C LYS A 286 22.11 14.92 0.04
N GLN A 287 20.83 14.88 0.42
CA GLN A 287 20.31 15.74 1.49
C GLN A 287 20.97 15.45 2.84
N LEU A 288 21.31 14.19 3.16
CA LEU A 288 22.02 13.87 4.41
C LEU A 288 23.35 14.63 4.51
N ASP A 289 24.18 14.62 3.46
CA ASP A 289 25.45 15.34 3.44
C ASP A 289 25.26 16.87 3.49
N ILE A 290 24.37 17.40 2.64
CA ILE A 290 24.12 18.84 2.56
C ILE A 290 23.62 19.38 3.91
N THR A 291 22.64 18.71 4.51
CA THR A 291 22.09 19.12 5.80
C THR A 291 23.08 18.95 6.95
N ALA A 292 23.96 17.95 6.90
CA ALA A 292 25.03 17.78 7.90
C ALA A 292 26.07 18.91 7.83
N ARG A 293 26.48 19.33 6.62
CA ARG A 293 27.37 20.48 6.43
C ARG A 293 26.70 21.80 6.84
N ALA A 294 25.44 21.99 6.45
CA ALA A 294 24.66 23.18 6.81
C ALA A 294 24.46 23.30 8.32
N LEU A 295 24.16 22.19 9.02
CA LEU A 295 24.04 22.18 10.48
C LEU A 295 25.35 22.58 11.16
N ARG A 296 26.49 21.97 10.76
CA ARG A 296 27.80 22.34 11.30
C ARG A 296 28.10 23.84 11.12
N ALA A 297 27.83 24.39 9.94
CA ALA A 297 28.04 25.82 9.68
C ALA A 297 27.12 26.71 10.53
N ALA A 298 25.84 26.34 10.67
CA ALA A 298 24.87 27.08 11.47
C ALA A 298 25.21 27.04 12.97
N GLU A 299 25.75 25.92 13.48
CA GLU A 299 26.24 25.80 14.85
C GLU A 299 27.41 26.75 15.12
N GLN A 300 28.40 26.79 14.23
CA GLN A 300 29.53 27.72 14.36
C GLN A 300 29.08 29.19 14.29
N ASN A 301 28.17 29.51 13.36
CA ASN A 301 27.62 30.85 13.22
C ASN A 301 26.84 31.28 14.49
N PHE A 302 26.00 30.40 15.02
CA PHE A 302 25.26 30.65 16.25
C PHE A 302 26.19 30.89 17.45
N ASN A 303 27.23 30.07 17.61
CA ASN A 303 28.20 30.24 18.70
C ASN A 303 28.93 31.59 18.60
N ALA A 304 29.40 31.95 17.41
CA ALA A 304 30.08 33.23 17.17
C ALA A 304 29.14 34.44 17.38
N ALA A 305 27.91 34.38 16.84
CA ALA A 305 26.92 35.44 17.00
C ALA A 305 26.50 35.61 18.46
N ARG A 306 26.31 34.48 19.18
CA ARG A 306 26.05 34.47 20.62
C ARG A 306 27.17 35.18 21.37
N GLU A 307 28.41 34.74 21.24
CA GLU A 307 29.56 35.32 21.94
C GLU A 307 29.70 36.83 21.69
N ARG A 308 29.64 37.25 20.42
CA ARG A 308 29.68 38.68 20.05
C ARG A 308 28.57 39.48 20.70
N PHE A 309 27.35 38.93 20.74
CA PHE A 309 26.23 39.59 21.39
C PHE A 309 26.43 39.68 22.91
N GLN A 310 26.98 38.65 23.57
CA GLN A 310 27.27 38.72 25.02
C GLN A 310 28.36 39.74 25.35
N LEU A 311 29.31 39.95 24.45
CA LEU A 311 30.38 40.94 24.58
C LEU A 311 29.96 42.36 24.12
N GLY A 312 28.73 42.54 23.64
CA GLY A 312 28.24 43.82 23.10
C GLY A 312 28.84 44.20 21.73
N ALA A 313 29.58 43.29 21.09
CA ALA A 313 30.21 43.47 19.78
C ALA A 313 29.35 42.98 18.59
N GLY A 314 28.11 42.55 18.87
CA GLY A 314 27.13 42.10 17.90
C GLY A 314 25.73 42.61 18.25
N THR A 315 24.81 42.54 17.29
CA THR A 315 23.43 43.04 17.48
C THR A 315 22.47 41.92 17.89
N GLN A 316 21.35 42.29 18.53
CA GLN A 316 20.26 41.35 18.83
C GLN A 316 19.75 40.65 17.55
N LEU A 317 19.67 41.39 16.44
CA LEU A 317 19.20 40.85 15.17
C LEU A 317 20.13 39.75 14.63
N GLU A 318 21.46 39.93 14.73
CA GLU A 318 22.44 38.91 14.34
C GLU A 318 22.28 37.63 15.18
N TYR A 319 22.11 37.77 16.49
CA TYR A 319 21.87 36.65 17.40
C TYR A 319 20.58 35.89 17.05
N LEU A 320 19.46 36.60 16.90
CA LEU A 320 18.16 36.00 16.57
C LEU A 320 18.20 35.30 15.21
N THR A 321 18.83 35.94 14.22
CA THR A 321 19.01 35.36 12.88
C THR A 321 19.81 34.07 12.95
N ALA A 322 20.94 34.06 13.67
CA ALA A 322 21.76 32.86 13.82
C ALA A 322 21.04 31.75 14.60
N SER A 323 20.26 32.10 15.64
CA SER A 323 19.42 31.16 16.39
C SER A 323 18.38 30.48 15.49
N SER A 324 17.65 31.27 14.70
CA SER A 324 16.65 30.77 13.75
C SER A 324 17.29 29.87 12.69
N GLN A 325 18.44 30.25 12.14
CA GLN A 325 19.19 29.45 11.18
C GLN A 325 19.63 28.10 11.77
N LEU A 326 20.14 28.07 13.01
CA LEU A 326 20.52 26.83 13.69
C LEU A 326 19.32 25.89 13.88
N VAL A 327 18.20 26.41 14.37
CA VAL A 327 16.97 25.63 14.58
C VAL A 327 16.46 25.04 13.26
N ASN A 328 16.41 25.85 12.20
CA ASN A 328 16.02 25.39 10.87
C ASN A 328 16.99 24.33 10.33
N ALA A 329 18.30 24.51 10.53
CA ALA A 329 19.29 23.51 10.12
C ALA A 329 19.14 22.18 10.87
N ARG A 330 18.83 22.20 12.17
CA ARG A 330 18.54 21.00 12.97
C ARG A 330 17.30 20.28 12.45
N ILE A 331 16.21 21.00 12.20
CA ILE A 331 14.96 20.43 11.65
C ILE A 331 15.19 19.84 10.26
N ASN A 332 15.93 20.55 9.38
CA ASN A 332 16.27 20.07 8.06
C ASN A 332 17.11 18.79 8.12
N ARG A 333 18.08 18.71 9.05
CA ARG A 333 18.90 17.52 9.26
C ARG A 333 18.06 16.31 9.68
N ILE A 334 17.18 16.50 10.67
CA ILE A 334 16.25 15.47 11.14
C ILE A 334 15.30 15.02 10.03
N THR A 335 14.77 15.97 9.25
CA THR A 335 13.90 15.69 8.11
C THR A 335 14.63 14.84 7.06
N ALA A 336 15.89 15.16 6.74
CA ALA A 336 16.69 14.38 5.80
C ALA A 336 16.95 12.94 6.29
N ILE A 337 17.18 12.74 7.60
CA ILE A 337 17.39 11.41 8.20
C ILE A 337 16.16 10.52 7.99
N TYR A 338 14.99 11.00 8.39
CA TYR A 338 13.76 10.22 8.26
C TYR A 338 13.31 10.08 6.79
N ALA A 339 13.58 11.06 5.93
CA ALA A 339 13.36 10.95 4.49
C ALA A 339 14.22 9.83 3.86
N TYR A 340 15.47 9.67 4.29
CA TYR A 340 16.32 8.57 3.84
C TYR A 340 15.76 7.20 4.25
N HIS A 341 15.37 7.03 5.51
CA HIS A 341 14.77 5.77 5.98
C HIS A 341 13.45 5.45 5.24
N ALA A 342 12.63 6.46 4.96
CA ALA A 342 11.43 6.32 4.14
C ALA A 342 11.76 5.91 2.70
N ALA A 343 12.75 6.54 2.07
CA ALA A 343 13.19 6.23 0.72
C ALA A 343 13.72 4.79 0.60
N ARG A 344 14.49 4.31 1.60
CA ARG A 344 14.91 2.89 1.66
C ARG A 344 13.71 1.94 1.67
N ALA A 345 12.72 2.20 2.52
CA ALA A 345 11.52 1.38 2.59
C ALA A 345 10.74 1.37 1.26
N ARG A 346 10.67 2.52 0.57
CA ARG A 346 10.05 2.65 -0.75
C ARG A 346 10.79 1.88 -1.83
N VAL A 347 12.12 1.88 -1.83
CA VAL A 347 12.93 1.09 -2.78
C VAL A 347 12.67 -0.42 -2.58
N LEU A 348 12.72 -0.90 -1.33
CA LEU A 348 12.42 -2.30 -1.01
C LEU A 348 11.00 -2.70 -1.45
N PHE A 349 10.03 -1.80 -1.25
CA PHE A 349 8.65 -1.99 -1.68
C PHE A 349 8.50 -2.01 -3.22
N ALA A 350 9.17 -1.10 -3.92
CA ALA A 350 9.14 -0.99 -5.38
C ALA A 350 9.80 -2.21 -6.05
N MET A 351 10.82 -2.78 -5.42
CA MET A 351 11.50 -4.01 -5.83
C MET A 351 10.75 -5.30 -5.41
N GLY A 352 9.68 -5.20 -4.62
CA GLY A 352 8.90 -6.36 -4.18
C GLY A 352 9.58 -7.24 -3.11
N ILE A 353 10.64 -6.74 -2.45
CA ILE A 353 11.43 -7.48 -1.45
C ILE A 353 11.08 -7.09 -0.01
N LEU A 354 10.17 -6.14 0.18
CA LEU A 354 9.67 -5.76 1.49
C LEU A 354 8.83 -6.90 2.10
N HIS A 355 9.13 -7.29 3.33
CA HIS A 355 8.46 -8.36 4.06
C HIS A 355 8.00 -7.94 5.46
#